data_AF-A0A353Q190-F1
#
_entry.id   AF-A0A353Q190-F1
#
_cell.length_a   1.000
_cell.length_b   1.000
_cell.length_c   1.000
_cell.angle_alpha   90.00
_cell.angle_beta   90.00
_cell.angle_gamma   90.00
#
_symmetry.space_group_name_H-M   'P 1'
#
loop_
_entity.id
_entity.type
_entity.pdbx_description
1 polymer ?
#
loop_
_entity_poly.entity_id
_entity_poly.type
_entity_poly.pdbx_seq_one_letter_code
_entity_poly.pdbx_strand_id
1 'polypeptide(L)'
;VITDILRGKLNFNGVVITDDMTMGAIMKNYNIGEAALKSINAGSDIILVCHGYNNEVEIINALKKAAEDGILTEERIDESVYRVLKLKQKYDLN
;
A
#
# COMPACT_ATOMS: atom_id res chain seq x y z
N VAL A 1 11.84 2.53 7.03
CA VAL A 1 11.63 4.00 6.82
C VAL A 1 10.20 4.41 7.18
N ILE A 2 9.17 3.92 6.48
CA ILE A 2 7.79 4.31 6.76
C ILE A 2 7.40 3.93 8.20
N THR A 3 7.49 2.65 8.59
CA THR A 3 7.20 2.25 9.98
C THR A 3 8.14 2.91 10.99
N ASP A 4 9.46 2.73 10.87
CA ASP A 4 10.38 3.12 11.96
C ASP A 4 10.52 4.64 12.13
N ILE A 5 10.55 5.39 11.02
CA ILE A 5 10.81 6.83 11.04
C ILE A 5 9.50 7.60 10.99
N LEU A 6 8.69 7.40 9.96
CA LEU A 6 7.48 8.20 9.76
C LEU A 6 6.41 7.89 10.83
N ARG A 7 6.09 6.61 11.04
CA ARG A 7 5.11 6.22 12.06
C ARG A 7 5.71 6.21 13.46
N GLY A 8 6.94 5.69 13.63
CA GLY A 8 7.61 5.55 14.92
C GLY A 8 8.16 6.87 15.46
N LYS A 9 9.17 7.45 14.81
CA LYS A 9 9.84 8.66 15.32
C LYS A 9 9.03 9.95 15.14
N LEU A 10 8.33 10.08 14.02
CA LEU A 10 7.56 11.28 13.68
C LEU A 10 6.08 11.18 14.11
N ASN A 11 5.65 10.03 14.66
CA ASN A 11 4.29 9.80 15.16
C ASN A 11 3.19 10.12 14.13
N PHE A 12 3.47 9.89 12.84
CA PHE A 12 2.48 10.11 11.79
C PHE A 12 1.46 8.95 11.75
N ASN A 13 0.22 9.28 12.13
CA ASN A 13 -0.89 8.33 12.20
C ASN A 13 -1.92 8.50 11.08
N GLY A 14 -1.60 9.30 10.06
CA GLY A 14 -2.44 9.49 8.88
C GLY A 14 -2.22 8.41 7.81
N VAL A 15 -2.84 8.65 6.66
CA VAL A 15 -2.71 7.82 5.46
C VAL A 15 -1.37 8.09 4.77
N VAL A 16 -0.66 7.02 4.44
CA VAL A 16 0.56 7.03 3.61
C VAL A 16 0.21 6.47 2.23
N ILE A 17 0.46 7.25 1.20
CA ILE A 17 0.31 6.84 -0.21
C ILE A 17 1.69 6.77 -0.86
N THR A 18 1.88 5.78 -1.74
CA THR A 18 3.11 5.72 -2.55
C THR A 18 3.07 6.76 -3.66
N ASP A 19 4.23 7.09 -4.20
CA ASP A 19 4.28 7.65 -5.56
C ASP A 19 3.87 6.56 -6.58
N ASP A 20 3.74 6.95 -7.85
CA ASP A 20 3.33 6.04 -8.92
C ASP A 20 4.26 4.82 -9.05
N MET A 21 3.69 3.63 -8.84
CA MET A 21 4.41 2.37 -8.95
C MET A 21 4.84 2.03 -10.38
N THR A 22 4.29 2.72 -11.39
CA THR A 22 4.65 2.47 -12.79
C THR A 22 5.86 3.27 -13.25
N MET A 23 6.45 4.08 -12.36
CA MET A 23 7.69 4.80 -12.63
C MET A 23 8.84 3.82 -12.95
N GLY A 24 9.69 4.23 -13.89
CA GLY A 24 10.78 3.37 -14.39
C GLY A 24 11.79 2.92 -13.32
N ALA A 25 11.88 3.62 -12.18
CA ALA A 25 12.73 3.20 -11.06
C ALA A 25 12.21 1.93 -10.36
N ILE A 26 10.89 1.71 -10.34
CA ILE A 26 10.27 0.52 -9.76
C ILE A 26 10.20 -0.60 -10.81
N MET A 27 9.67 -0.30 -11.99
CA MET A 27 9.45 -1.27 -13.07
C MET A 27 10.74 -1.95 -13.58
N LYS A 28 11.90 -1.31 -13.45
CA LYS A 28 13.19 -1.90 -13.86
C LYS A 28 13.81 -2.84 -12.82
N ASN A 29 13.42 -2.72 -11.55
CA ASN A 29 14.11 -3.38 -10.44
C ASN A 29 13.22 -4.40 -9.71
N TYR A 30 11.90 -4.31 -9.85
CA TYR A 30 10.95 -5.15 -9.14
C TYR A 30 9.80 -5.58 -10.03
N ASN A 31 9.26 -6.77 -9.77
CA ASN A 31 7.91 -7.10 -10.20
C ASN A 31 6.92 -6.17 -9.44
N ILE A 32 5.92 -5.66 -10.14
CA ILE A 32 5.03 -4.63 -9.60
C ILE A 32 4.16 -5.13 -8.43
N GLY A 33 3.76 -6.41 -8.46
CA GLY A 33 3.05 -7.05 -7.36
C GLY A 33 3.94 -7.21 -6.11
N GLU A 34 5.20 -7.61 -6.30
CA GLU A 34 6.18 -7.71 -5.21
C GLU A 34 6.49 -6.33 -4.61
N ALA A 35 6.63 -5.30 -5.45
CA ALA A 35 6.84 -3.92 -5.02
C ALA A 35 5.66 -3.40 -4.18
N ALA A 36 4.42 -3.68 -4.61
CA ALA A 36 3.22 -3.33 -3.86
C ALA A 36 3.16 -4.03 -2.49
N LEU A 37 3.43 -5.34 -2.45
CA LEU A 37 3.47 -6.11 -1.20
C LEU A 37 4.53 -5.56 -0.23
N LYS A 38 5.75 -5.31 -0.72
CA LYS A 38 6.82 -4.71 0.08
C LYS A 38 6.42 -3.34 0.62
N SER A 39 5.75 -2.52 -0.18
CA SER A 39 5.31 -1.20 0.25
C SER A 39 4.24 -1.26 1.35
N ILE A 40 3.25 -2.16 1.23
CA ILE A 40 2.26 -2.38 2.28
C ILE A 40 2.93 -2.89 3.56
N ASN A 41 3.82 -3.88 3.47
CA ASN A 41 4.54 -4.40 4.63
C ASN A 41 5.47 -3.35 5.26
N ALA A 42 6.02 -2.42 4.47
CA ALA A 42 6.81 -1.31 4.98
C ALA A 42 5.97 -0.25 5.72
N GLY A 43 4.64 -0.25 5.54
CA GLY A 43 3.71 0.62 6.26
C GLY A 43 2.87 1.55 5.39
N SER A 44 2.90 1.45 4.06
CA SER A 44 2.03 2.23 3.16
C SER A 44 0.57 1.78 3.26
N ASP A 45 -0.38 2.70 3.11
CA ASP A 45 -1.82 2.40 3.19
C ASP A 45 -2.48 2.37 1.80
N ILE A 46 -1.99 3.17 0.84
CA ILE A 46 -2.52 3.25 -0.52
C ILE A 46 -1.37 3.07 -1.51
N ILE A 47 -1.56 2.18 -2.49
CA ILE A 47 -0.66 2.01 -3.63
C ILE A 47 -1.20 2.83 -4.81
N LEU A 48 -0.40 3.77 -5.29
CA LEU A 48 -0.73 4.59 -6.45
C LEU A 48 -0.24 3.91 -7.74
N VAL A 49 -1.15 3.75 -8.70
CA VAL A 49 -0.87 3.24 -10.04
C VAL A 49 -1.48 4.21 -11.03
N CYS A 50 -0.66 4.86 -11.84
CA CYS A 50 -1.15 5.85 -12.81
C CYS A 50 -1.36 5.27 -14.21
N HIS A 51 -0.76 4.12 -14.53
CA HIS A 51 -0.74 3.59 -15.89
C HIS A 51 -0.95 2.07 -15.97
N GLY A 52 -1.83 1.67 -16.91
CA GLY A 52 -2.01 0.28 -17.31
C GLY A 52 -2.89 -0.52 -16.36
N TYR A 53 -4.12 -0.80 -16.79
CA TYR A 53 -5.07 -1.64 -16.04
C TYR A 53 -4.52 -3.01 -15.65
N ASN A 54 -3.70 -3.62 -16.52
CA ASN A 54 -3.08 -4.91 -16.23
C ASN A 54 -2.14 -4.85 -15.02
N ASN A 55 -1.48 -3.71 -14.78
CA ASN A 55 -0.63 -3.51 -13.60
C ASN A 55 -1.47 -3.49 -12.31
N GLU A 56 -2.62 -2.82 -12.33
CA GLU A 56 -3.56 -2.79 -11.21
C GLU A 56 -4.06 -4.22 -10.89
N VAL A 57 -4.45 -4.96 -11.92
CA VAL A 57 -4.92 -6.35 -11.79
C VAL A 57 -3.80 -7.25 -11.24
N GLU A 58 -2.57 -7.10 -11.73
CA GLU A 58 -1.41 -7.86 -11.25
C GLU A 58 -1.13 -7.59 -9.77
N ILE A 59 -1.15 -6.31 -9.35
CA ILE A 59 -1.00 -5.93 -7.95
C ILE A 59 -2.10 -6.54 -7.09
N ILE A 60 -3.37 -6.40 -7.50
CA ILE A 60 -4.51 -6.93 -6.73
C ILE A 60 -4.39 -8.45 -6.56
N ASN A 61 -4.05 -9.17 -7.63
CA ASN A 61 -3.88 -10.61 -7.57
C ASN A 61 -2.71 -11.02 -6.68
N ALA A 62 -1.59 -10.31 -6.75
CA ALA A 62 -0.42 -10.56 -5.90
C ALA A 62 -0.74 -10.34 -4.41
N LEU A 63 -1.45 -9.26 -4.07
CA LEU A 63 -1.81 -8.96 -2.69
C LEU A 63 -2.86 -9.94 -2.13
N LYS A 64 -3.85 -10.34 -2.95
CA LYS A 64 -4.82 -11.38 -2.57
C LYS A 64 -4.12 -12.69 -2.27
N LYS A 65 -3.24 -13.14 -3.17
CA LYS A 65 -2.46 -14.34 -2.96
C LYS A 65 -1.59 -14.25 -1.70
N ALA A 66 -0.93 -13.11 -1.48
CA ALA A 66 -0.13 -12.90 -0.27
C ALA A 66 -0.98 -12.96 1.01
N ALA A 67 -2.24 -12.52 0.97
CA ALA A 67 -3.15 -12.63 2.10
C ALA A 67 -3.61 -14.09 2.32
N GLU A 68 -3.94 -14.81 1.25
CA GLU A 68 -4.29 -16.24 1.28
C GLU A 68 -3.13 -17.10 1.82
N ASP A 69 -1.90 -16.77 1.42
CA ASP A 69 -0.66 -17.43 1.85
C ASP A 69 -0.21 -17.00 3.26
N GLY A 70 -0.90 -16.04 3.90
CA GLY A 70 -0.58 -15.54 5.24
C GLY A 70 0.66 -14.63 5.32
N ILE A 71 1.23 -14.25 4.16
CA ILE A 71 2.37 -13.32 4.05
C ILE A 71 1.93 -11.89 4.37
N LEU A 72 0.72 -11.52 3.96
CA LEU A 72 0.06 -10.26 4.30
C LEU A 72 -1.07 -10.56 5.29
N THR A 73 -0.85 -10.24 6.56
CA THR A 73 -1.84 -10.50 7.62
C THR A 73 -3.08 -9.62 7.49
N GLU A 74 -4.25 -10.14 7.87
CA GLU A 74 -5.50 -9.38 7.94
C GLU A 74 -5.38 -8.13 8.82
N GLU A 75 -4.74 -8.24 9.99
CA GLU A 75 -4.47 -7.09 10.88
C GLU A 75 -3.75 -5.94 10.17
N ARG A 76 -2.72 -6.26 9.37
CA ARG A 76 -1.99 -5.27 8.57
C ARG A 76 -2.88 -4.61 7.52
N ILE A 77 -3.80 -5.36 6.91
CA ILE A 77 -4.77 -4.81 5.94
C ILE A 77 -5.73 -3.87 6.67
N ASP A 78 -6.30 -4.32 7.78
CA ASP A 78 -7.28 -3.57 8.57
C ASP A 78 -6.73 -2.25 9.09
N GLU A 79 -5.47 -2.21 9.53
CA GLU A 79 -4.80 -0.96 9.90
C GLU A 79 -4.84 0.08 8.77
N SER A 80 -4.52 -0.34 7.53
CA SER A 80 -4.53 0.55 6.37
C SER A 80 -5.94 1.00 6.06
N VAL A 81 -6.88 0.06 6.01
CA VAL A 81 -8.29 0.32 5.70
C VAL A 81 -8.90 1.29 6.71
N TYR A 82 -8.63 1.10 8.01
CA TYR A 82 -9.12 1.98 9.06
C TYR A 82 -8.62 3.43 8.89
N ARG A 83 -7.33 3.62 8.57
CA ARG A 83 -6.78 4.96 8.31
C ARG A 83 -7.44 5.62 7.10
N VAL A 84 -7.67 4.85 6.03
CA VAL A 84 -8.34 5.34 4.81
C VAL A 84 -9.80 5.70 5.08
N LEU A 85 -10.55 4.86 5.78
CA LEU A 85 -11.94 5.14 6.14
C LEU A 85 -12.05 6.35 7.07
N LYS A 86 -11.18 6.48 8.05
CA LYS A 86 -11.09 7.66 8.93
C LYS A 86 -10.81 8.94 8.13
N LEU A 87 -9.96 8.86 7.10
CA LEU A 87 -9.69 9.99 6.21
C LEU A 87 -10.92 10.35 5.37
N LYS A 88 -11.61 9.36 4.77
CA LYS A 88 -12.85 9.58 4.01
C LYS A 88 -13.93 10.23 4.87
N GLN A 89 -14.12 9.71 6.09
CA GLN A 89 -15.08 10.25 7.05
C GLN A 89 -14.76 11.71 7.41
N LYS A 90 -13.48 12.07 7.58
CA LYS A 90 -13.06 13.45 7.88
C LYS A 90 -13.50 14.46 6.81
N TYR A 91 -13.63 14.03 5.55
CA TYR A 91 -13.97 14.87 4.42
C TYR A 91 -15.37 14.59 3.84
N ASP A 92 -16.21 13.87 4.57
CA ASP A 92 -17.59 13.54 4.17
C ASP A 92 -17.68 12.82 2.80
N LEU A 93 -16.70 11.96 2.50
CA LEU A 93 -16.63 11.17 1.25
C LEU A 93 -17.28 9.78 1.36
N ASN A 94 -18.33 9.67 2.18
CA ASN A 94 -19.06 8.41 2.40
C ASN A 94 -20.12 8.15 1.33
#